data_AF-G2PZA6-F1
#
_entry.id   AF-G2PZA6-F1
#
_cell.length_a   1.000
_cell.length_b   1.000
_cell.length_c   1.000
_cell.angle_alpha   90.00
_cell.angle_beta   90.00
_cell.angle_gamma   90.00
#
_symmetry.space_group_name_H-M   'P 1'
#
loop_
_entity.id
_entity.type
_entity.pdbx_description
1 polymer ?
#
loop_
_entity_poly.entity_id
_entity_poly.type
_entity_poly.pdbx_seq_one_letter_code
_entity_poly.pdbx_strand_id
1 'polypeptide(L)'
;MMAWMVKQVNRKNKGFTLIEMVIVVAIIAILIALAVPQVLRQINRSKIEADKANAKNIATAIQQWVSEGGTFSGSVTTWTQITETVPVTDGISKYLGSGLPKTKLRNDDFYYRYDATSEVVYIGARDSGGTTRELYPRPDPSYK
;
A
#
# COMPACT_ATOMS: atom_id res chain seq x y z
N MET A 1 29.97 -67.44 7.21
CA MET A 1 28.72 -67.67 7.95
C MET A 1 28.31 -66.36 8.61
N MET A 2 27.36 -65.66 7.99
CA MET A 2 26.83 -64.37 8.45
C MET A 2 25.56 -64.59 9.28
N ALA A 3 25.49 -63.98 10.46
CA ALA A 3 24.21 -63.69 11.10
C ALA A 3 24.34 -62.38 11.89
N TRP A 4 24.08 -61.27 11.19
CA TRP A 4 23.85 -59.96 11.79
C TRP A 4 22.44 -59.98 12.41
N MET A 5 22.38 -59.91 13.74
CA MET A 5 21.13 -59.91 14.49
C MET A 5 20.49 -58.52 14.38
N VAL A 6 19.46 -58.39 13.53
CA VAL A 6 18.69 -57.16 13.38
C VAL A 6 17.84 -56.96 14.64
N LYS A 7 18.25 -56.06 15.52
CA LYS A 7 17.41 -55.63 16.64
C LYS A 7 16.26 -54.79 16.09
N GLN A 8 15.06 -55.38 16.01
CA GLN A 8 13.84 -54.69 15.60
C GLN A 8 13.51 -53.55 16.57
N VAL A 9 13.68 -52.31 16.14
CA VAL A 9 13.22 -51.12 16.86
C VAL A 9 11.70 -51.06 16.72
N ASN A 10 10.98 -51.44 17.78
CA ASN A 10 9.53 -51.37 17.82
C ASN A 10 9.08 -49.90 17.86
N ARG A 11 8.84 -49.30 16.70
CA ARG A 11 8.33 -47.93 16.58
C ARG A 11 6.87 -47.92 17.02
N LYS A 12 6.61 -47.58 18.29
CA LYS A 12 5.27 -47.24 18.79
C LYS A 12 4.83 -45.91 18.17
N ASN A 13 4.43 -45.95 16.91
CA ASN A 13 3.82 -44.82 16.24
C ASN A 13 2.39 -44.67 16.78
N LYS A 14 2.22 -43.86 17.83
CA LYS A 14 0.90 -43.35 18.19
C LYS A 14 0.46 -42.40 17.07
N GLY A 15 -0.29 -42.91 16.10
CA GLY A 15 -0.90 -42.10 15.06
C GLY A 15 -1.98 -41.20 15.67
N PHE A 16 -2.13 -40.00 15.10
CA PHE A 16 -3.25 -39.11 15.40
C PHE A 16 -4.56 -39.81 15.00
N THR A 17 -5.59 -39.68 15.82
CA THR A 17 -6.91 -40.21 15.44
C THR A 17 -7.56 -39.31 14.39
N LEU A 18 -8.35 -39.89 13.48
CA LEU A 18 -9.08 -39.10 12.48
C LEU A 18 -10.05 -38.11 13.13
N ILE A 19 -10.67 -38.51 14.25
CA ILE A 19 -11.62 -37.65 14.98
C ILE A 19 -10.95 -36.43 15.60
N GLU A 20 -9.71 -36.55 16.09
CA GLU A 20 -8.95 -35.41 16.61
C GLU A 20 -8.69 -34.38 15.51
N MET A 21 -8.34 -34.81 14.30
CA MET A 21 -8.16 -33.88 13.18
C MET A 21 -9.48 -33.23 12.73
N VAL A 22 -10.59 -33.97 12.76
CA VAL A 22 -11.92 -33.43 12.37
C VAL A 22 -12.36 -32.30 13.31
N ILE A 23 -12.19 -32.46 14.61
CA ILE A 23 -12.56 -31.41 15.59
C ILE A 23 -11.67 -30.18 15.40
N VAL A 24 -10.37 -30.37 15.17
CA VAL A 24 -9.41 -29.26 14.98
C VAL A 24 -9.77 -28.43 13.75
N VAL A 25 -10.03 -29.07 12.60
CA VAL A 25 -10.40 -28.32 11.38
C VAL A 25 -11.78 -27.65 11.51
N ALA A 26 -12.71 -28.24 12.26
CA ALA A 26 -14.01 -27.64 12.54
C ALA A 26 -13.88 -26.33 13.35
N ILE A 27 -13.03 -26.31 14.39
CA ILE A 27 -12.79 -25.10 15.18
C ILE A 27 -12.06 -24.04 14.34
N ILE A 28 -11.04 -24.43 13.57
CA ILE A 28 -10.30 -23.50 12.68
C ILE A 28 -11.26 -22.85 11.66
N ALA A 29 -12.20 -23.61 11.09
CA ALA A 29 -13.18 -23.07 10.14
C ALA A 29 -14.04 -21.95 10.75
N ILE A 30 -14.49 -22.12 12.00
CA ILE A 30 -15.27 -21.11 12.73
C ILE A 30 -14.42 -19.85 12.97
N LEU A 31 -13.17 -20.01 13.38
CA LEU A 31 -12.26 -18.88 13.63
C LEU A 31 -11.98 -18.09 12.35
N ILE A 32 -11.72 -18.77 11.23
CA ILE A 32 -11.49 -18.14 9.92
C ILE A 32 -12.72 -17.35 9.47
N ALA A 33 -13.92 -17.91 9.65
CA ALA A 33 -15.16 -17.25 9.24
C ALA A 33 -15.33 -15.87 9.89
N LEU A 34 -14.91 -15.71 11.15
CA LEU A 34 -14.94 -14.42 11.86
C LEU A 34 -13.73 -13.54 11.52
N ALA A 35 -12.54 -14.12 11.38
CA ALA A 35 -11.29 -13.38 11.21
C ALA A 35 -11.12 -12.76 9.82
N VAL A 36 -11.49 -13.47 8.75
CA VAL A 36 -11.28 -13.04 7.36
C VAL A 36 -11.88 -11.66 7.04
N PRO A 37 -13.17 -11.36 7.32
CA PRO A 37 -13.74 -10.06 6.98
C PRO A 37 -13.05 -8.90 7.71
N GLN A 38 -12.59 -9.13 8.95
CA GLN A 38 -11.85 -8.14 9.71
C GLN A 38 -10.46 -7.86 9.09
N VAL A 39 -9.73 -8.91 8.73
CA VAL A 39 -8.41 -8.78 8.10
C VAL A 39 -8.52 -8.05 6.76
N LEU A 40 -9.52 -8.36 5.93
CA LEU A 40 -9.75 -7.67 4.66
C LEU A 40 -9.98 -6.16 4.86
N ARG A 41 -10.76 -5.77 5.87
CA ARG A 41 -10.96 -4.35 6.23
C ARG A 41 -9.67 -3.68 6.69
N GLN A 42 -8.85 -4.39 7.46
CA GLN A 42 -7.57 -3.88 7.94
C GLN A 42 -6.59 -3.66 6.78
N ILE A 43 -6.48 -4.62 5.85
CA ILE A 43 -5.66 -4.48 4.65
C ILE A 43 -6.11 -3.26 3.82
N ASN A 44 -7.42 -3.06 3.64
CA ASN A 44 -7.90 -1.90 2.89
C ASN A 44 -7.55 -0.56 3.58
N ARG A 45 -7.70 -0.49 4.90
CA ARG A 45 -7.26 0.67 5.68
C ARG A 45 -5.76 0.90 5.56
N SER A 46 -4.94 -0.15 5.65
CA SER A 46 -3.49 -0.05 5.49
C SER A 46 -3.10 0.48 4.10
N LYS A 47 -3.83 0.09 3.03
CA LYS A 47 -3.63 0.64 1.68
C LYS A 47 -3.94 2.14 1.63
N ILE A 48 -5.06 2.57 2.21
CA ILE A 48 -5.44 3.99 2.29
C ILE A 48 -4.38 4.81 3.03
N GLU A 49 -3.91 4.32 4.18
CA GLU A 49 -2.88 5.02 4.97
C GLU A 49 -1.52 5.04 4.24
N ALA A 50 -1.16 3.98 3.54
CA ALA A 50 0.04 3.96 2.69
C ALA A 50 -0.05 5.01 1.57
N ASP A 51 -1.23 5.19 0.97
CA ASP A 51 -1.44 6.19 -0.08
C ASP A 51 -1.34 7.62 0.44
N LYS A 52 -1.87 7.89 1.64
CA LYS A 52 -1.66 9.18 2.33
C LYS A 52 -0.19 9.45 2.63
N ALA A 53 0.53 8.43 3.12
CA ALA A 53 1.96 8.55 3.41
C ALA A 53 2.77 8.82 2.14
N ASN A 54 2.48 8.10 1.05
CA ASN A 54 3.11 8.32 -0.25
C ASN A 54 2.80 9.71 -0.81
N ALA A 55 1.54 10.17 -0.71
CA ALA A 55 1.15 11.53 -1.12
C ALA A 55 1.92 12.61 -0.35
N LYS A 56 2.12 12.42 0.96
CA LYS A 56 2.97 13.31 1.77
C LYS A 56 4.43 13.29 1.32
N ASN A 57 4.99 12.11 1.04
CA ASN A 57 6.37 11.99 0.55
C ASN A 57 6.56 12.70 -0.79
N ILE A 58 5.60 12.55 -1.71
CA ILE A 58 5.57 13.26 -3.00
C ILE A 58 5.50 14.78 -2.78
N ALA A 59 4.64 15.24 -1.88
CA ALA A 59 4.54 16.66 -1.56
C ALA A 59 5.86 17.21 -1.00
N THR A 60 6.53 16.48 -0.10
CA THR A 60 7.86 16.84 0.42
C THR A 60 8.91 16.89 -0.70
N ALA A 61 8.90 15.93 -1.62
CA ALA A 61 9.80 15.92 -2.77
C ALA A 61 9.60 17.15 -3.67
N ILE A 62 8.34 17.52 -3.93
CA ILE A 62 8.01 18.72 -4.70
C ILE A 62 8.43 19.99 -3.93
N GLN A 63 8.23 20.04 -2.61
CA GLN A 63 8.67 21.16 -1.77
C GLN A 63 10.20 21.31 -1.78
N GLN A 64 10.94 20.20 -1.79
CA GLN A 64 12.39 20.22 -1.92
C GLN A 64 12.82 20.76 -3.28
N TRP A 65 12.19 20.33 -4.37
CA TRP A 65 12.45 20.87 -5.72
C TRP A 65 12.20 22.38 -5.77
N VAL A 66 11.10 22.86 -5.19
CA VAL A 66 10.82 24.31 -5.10
C VAL A 66 11.89 25.04 -4.29
N SER A 67 12.36 24.43 -3.19
CA SER A 67 13.42 25.00 -2.36
C SER A 67 14.78 25.10 -3.07
N GLU A 68 15.03 24.24 -4.08
CA GLU A 68 16.21 24.30 -4.95
C GLU A 68 16.08 25.30 -6.10
N GLY A 69 14.97 26.04 -6.19
CA GLY A 69 14.71 27.04 -7.23
C GLY A 69 13.78 26.55 -8.34
N GLY A 70 13.18 25.36 -8.20
CA GLY A 70 12.13 24.88 -9.07
C GLY A 70 10.86 25.72 -8.97
N THR A 71 10.22 26.03 -10.09
CA THR A 71 9.01 26.86 -10.11
C THR A 71 7.94 26.26 -11.01
N PHE A 72 6.70 26.32 -10.57
CA PHE A 72 5.55 25.99 -11.42
C PHE A 72 5.29 27.11 -12.44
N SER A 73 4.86 26.75 -13.65
CA SER A 73 4.49 27.70 -14.73
C SER A 73 3.13 28.37 -14.51
N GLY A 74 2.75 28.61 -13.24
CA GLY A 74 1.44 29.11 -12.83
C GLY A 74 0.55 28.06 -12.15
N SER A 75 -0.68 28.47 -11.80
CA SER A 75 -1.65 27.60 -11.13
C SER A 75 -2.10 26.45 -12.02
N VAL A 76 -2.11 25.24 -11.46
CA VAL A 76 -2.66 24.03 -12.06
C VAL A 76 -3.99 23.74 -11.35
N THR A 77 -5.10 24.18 -11.95
CA THR A 77 -6.44 24.10 -11.34
C THR A 77 -7.10 22.72 -11.47
N THR A 78 -6.71 21.94 -12.48
CA THR A 78 -7.21 20.58 -12.74
C THR A 78 -6.21 19.53 -12.26
N TRP A 79 -6.73 18.37 -11.83
CA TRP A 79 -5.89 17.24 -11.44
C TRP A 79 -5.06 16.75 -12.63
N THR A 80 -3.74 16.90 -12.52
CA THR A 80 -2.78 16.47 -13.55
C THR A 80 -1.98 15.31 -13.02
N GLN A 81 -1.76 14.28 -13.85
CA GLN A 81 -0.99 13.10 -13.46
C GLN A 81 0.46 13.49 -13.14
N ILE A 82 0.99 12.94 -12.05
CA ILE A 82 2.39 13.05 -11.71
C ILE A 82 3.15 12.02 -12.52
N THR A 83 4.13 12.48 -13.29
CA THR A 83 5.05 11.65 -14.07
C THR A 83 6.48 12.00 -13.67
N GLU A 84 7.46 11.25 -14.17
CA GLU A 84 8.86 11.47 -13.76
C GLU A 84 9.29 12.94 -13.95
N THR A 85 8.80 13.62 -15.00
CA THR A 85 9.17 15.01 -15.32
C THR A 85 8.09 16.05 -15.01
N VAL A 86 6.94 15.65 -14.44
CA VAL A 86 5.83 16.55 -14.15
C VAL A 86 5.33 16.30 -12.72
N PRO A 87 5.28 17.32 -11.85
CA PRO A 87 5.62 18.73 -12.08
C PRO A 87 7.13 19.05 -12.04
N VAL A 88 7.95 18.11 -11.58
CA VAL A 88 9.39 18.32 -11.36
C VAL A 88 10.14 18.04 -12.66
N THR A 89 10.54 19.10 -13.36
CA THR A 89 11.19 19.00 -14.68
C THR A 89 12.49 18.20 -14.66
N ASP A 90 13.24 18.27 -13.56
CA ASP A 90 14.54 17.61 -13.40
C ASP A 90 14.44 16.13 -13.02
N GLY A 91 13.21 15.59 -12.91
CA GLY A 91 12.98 14.25 -12.42
C GLY A 91 12.58 14.23 -10.95
N ILE A 92 11.35 13.84 -10.64
CA ILE A 92 10.89 13.69 -9.25
C ILE A 92 11.61 12.57 -8.50
N SER A 93 12.13 11.57 -9.23
CA SER A 93 12.94 10.47 -8.69
C SER A 93 14.24 10.95 -8.01
N LYS A 94 14.79 12.11 -8.42
CA LYS A 94 15.93 12.76 -7.73
C LYS A 94 15.61 13.03 -6.25
N TYR A 95 14.37 13.40 -5.96
CA TYR A 95 13.92 13.85 -4.64
C TYR A 95 13.29 12.73 -3.80
N LEU A 96 12.78 11.69 -4.46
CA LEU A 96 12.06 10.62 -3.79
C LEU A 96 12.96 9.43 -3.43
N GLY A 97 14.19 9.35 -3.99
CA GLY A 97 15.17 8.27 -3.73
C GLY A 97 14.76 6.89 -4.29
N SER A 98 13.49 6.72 -4.63
CA SER A 98 12.90 5.61 -5.38
C SER A 98 12.07 6.19 -6.53
N GLY A 99 11.80 5.41 -7.58
CA GLY A 99 10.88 5.83 -8.64
C GLY A 99 9.48 6.16 -8.11
N LEU A 100 8.63 6.72 -8.97
CA LEU A 100 7.28 7.15 -8.60
C LEU A 100 6.45 6.02 -7.96
N PRO A 101 5.95 6.21 -6.71
CA PRO A 101 5.13 5.21 -6.06
C PRO A 101 3.75 5.19 -6.71
N LYS A 102 3.17 3.99 -6.80
CA LYS A 102 1.77 3.79 -7.17
C LYS A 102 0.89 3.68 -5.95
N THR A 103 -0.37 4.07 -6.12
CA THR A 103 -1.39 3.91 -5.09
C THR A 103 -1.61 2.43 -4.78
N LYS A 104 -1.70 2.08 -3.51
CA LYS A 104 -1.90 0.72 -3.01
C LYS A 104 -3.37 0.32 -3.03
N LEU A 105 -4.27 1.30 -2.99
CA LEU A 105 -5.71 1.06 -3.12
C LEU A 105 -6.07 0.53 -4.50
N ARG A 106 -5.68 1.28 -5.56
CA ARG A 106 -6.12 1.02 -6.94
C ARG A 106 -4.99 0.61 -7.90
N ASN A 107 -3.72 0.68 -7.50
CA ASN A 107 -2.57 0.53 -8.41
C ASN A 107 -2.56 1.56 -9.55
N ASP A 108 -3.09 2.75 -9.24
CA ASP A 108 -3.14 3.92 -10.12
C ASP A 108 -2.05 4.93 -9.73
N ASP A 109 -1.82 5.92 -10.57
CA ASP A 109 -0.83 6.98 -10.35
C ASP A 109 -1.37 8.09 -9.44
N PHE A 110 -0.47 8.91 -8.90
CA PHE A 110 -0.82 10.11 -8.15
C PHE A 110 -1.05 11.29 -9.08
N TYR A 111 -1.86 12.23 -8.61
CA TYR A 111 -2.21 13.47 -9.31
C TYR A 111 -1.79 14.65 -8.45
N TYR A 112 -1.44 15.76 -9.09
CA TYR A 112 -1.17 17.02 -8.41
C TYR A 112 -2.07 18.15 -8.94
N ARG A 113 -2.23 19.15 -8.10
CA ARG A 113 -2.73 20.49 -8.44
C ARG A 113 -1.85 21.50 -7.70
N TYR A 114 -1.72 22.69 -8.24
CA TYR A 114 -0.97 23.77 -7.62
C TYR A 114 -1.79 25.05 -7.67
N ASP A 115 -1.89 25.76 -6.56
CA ASP A 115 -2.47 27.10 -6.51
C ASP A 115 -1.35 28.13 -6.31
N ALA A 116 -1.05 28.92 -7.35
CA ALA A 116 -0.01 29.95 -7.31
C ALA A 116 -0.39 31.16 -6.45
N THR A 117 -1.68 31.33 -6.10
CA THR A 117 -2.11 32.44 -5.22
C THR A 117 -1.78 32.14 -3.77
N SER A 118 -1.96 30.88 -3.39
CA SER A 118 -1.76 30.39 -2.02
C SER A 118 -0.40 29.72 -1.84
N GLU A 119 0.35 29.50 -2.93
CA GLU A 119 1.59 28.72 -3.00
C GLU A 119 1.48 27.30 -2.40
N VAL A 120 0.30 26.68 -2.54
CA VAL A 120 0.03 25.35 -1.99
C VAL A 120 0.00 24.30 -3.09
N VAL A 121 0.73 23.20 -2.85
CA VAL A 121 0.67 21.97 -3.65
C VAL A 121 -0.33 21.00 -3.04
N TYR A 122 -1.22 20.49 -3.88
CA TYR A 122 -2.22 19.50 -3.55
C TYR A 122 -1.86 18.19 -4.22
N ILE A 123 -1.84 17.10 -3.46
CA ILE A 123 -1.62 15.74 -4.00
C ILE A 123 -2.89 14.94 -3.81
N GLY A 124 -3.29 14.23 -4.87
CA GLY A 124 -4.48 13.42 -4.88
C GLY A 124 -4.26 12.06 -5.52
N ALA A 125 -5.22 11.17 -5.30
CA ALA A 125 -5.27 9.84 -5.87
C ALA A 125 -6.72 9.50 -6.22
N ARG A 126 -6.93 8.60 -7.18
CA ARG A 126 -8.27 8.11 -7.48
C ARG A 126 -8.77 7.15 -6.40
N ASP A 127 -10.00 7.39 -5.95
CA ASP A 127 -10.74 6.48 -5.08
C ASP A 127 -11.19 5.22 -5.84
N SER A 128 -11.83 4.28 -5.14
CA SER A 128 -12.38 3.07 -5.75
C SER A 128 -13.41 3.37 -6.85
N GLY A 129 -14.11 4.51 -6.77
CA GLY A 129 -15.07 5.00 -7.76
C GLY A 129 -14.44 5.74 -8.95
N GLY A 130 -13.11 5.90 -8.97
CA GLY A 130 -12.38 6.58 -10.06
C GLY A 130 -12.39 8.11 -9.97
N THR A 131 -12.88 8.69 -8.87
CA THR A 131 -12.81 10.13 -8.64
C THR A 131 -11.50 10.48 -7.95
N THR A 132 -10.77 11.48 -8.45
CA THR A 132 -9.56 11.97 -7.78
C THR A 132 -9.93 12.71 -6.50
N ARG A 133 -9.41 12.23 -5.37
CA ARG A 133 -9.57 12.83 -4.04
C ARG A 133 -8.25 13.39 -3.56
N GLU A 134 -8.32 14.48 -2.81
CA GLU A 134 -7.17 15.06 -2.16
C GLU A 134 -6.68 14.15 -1.02
N LEU A 135 -5.37 13.90 -0.99
CA LEU A 135 -4.68 13.18 0.08
C LEU A 135 -3.74 14.10 0.87
N TYR A 136 -3.29 15.19 0.26
CA TYR A 136 -2.44 16.20 0.87
C TYR A 136 -2.81 17.59 0.31
N PRO A 137 -2.79 18.67 1.10
CA PRO A 137 -2.38 18.75 2.52
C PRO A 137 -3.42 18.22 3.51
N ARG A 138 -4.70 18.17 3.13
CA ARG A 138 -5.77 17.64 3.99
C ARG A 138 -6.43 16.44 3.31
N PRO A 139 -6.21 15.21 3.81
CA PRO A 139 -6.84 14.04 3.22
C PRO A 139 -8.37 14.13 3.29
N ASP A 140 -9.03 13.92 2.15
CA ASP A 140 -10.49 13.88 2.04
C ASP A 140 -11.02 12.61 2.77
N PRO A 141 -11.95 12.76 3.73
CA PRO A 141 -12.58 11.63 4.44
C PRO A 141 -13.29 10.62 3.52
N SER A 142 -13.61 11.04 2.30
CA SER A 142 -14.32 10.25 1.29
C SER A 142 -13.41 9.28 0.52
N TYR A 143 -12.09 9.36 0.69
CA TYR A 143 -11.14 8.48 0.01
C TYR A 143 -11.23 7.03 0.53
N LYS A 144 -11.83 6.14 -0.28
CA LYS A 144 -12.09 4.73 0.04
C LYS A 144 -12.08 3.84 -1.20
#